data_AF-A0A1Y4K6Z6-F1
#
_entry.id   AF-A0A1Y4K6Z6-F1
#
_cell.length_a   1.000
_cell.length_b   1.000
_cell.length_c   1.000
_cell.angle_alpha   90.00
_cell.angle_beta   90.00
_cell.angle_gamma   90.00
#
_symmetry.space_group_name_H-M   'P 1'
#
loop_
_entity.id
_entity.type
_entity.pdbx_description
1 polymer ?
#
loop_
_entity_poly.entity_id
_entity_poly.type
_entity_poly.pdbx_seq_one_letter_code
_entity_poly.pdbx_strand_id
1 'polypeptide(L)'
;MEPCNVYDAEKGVVYFAPGGGAARTVPFATSGGLADVAEYPYQLEAGLYPGRDLAATFADEVSEYGDVWEWLQSRTKAGNFSGIRIGDYIDITLTDEVPFRALVAAIDPYYGCGDDGHVRGHHIVMMASAPVTVTGSYAVNGGHIKWNSTATNQGTAAEKHPYLASQLHKWETEVFYNLLPQAVRDRIMVHRALLEERYSSSGGLTESGRWSWADLGTVWSPSEMEVYGCTVWGTKGWSVGYDCQFPIFKKTRDRINGSRVSWWLRVARGGSSSTVCSVYGYGYASIDSASDDWLRPRPCFLIG
;
A
#
# COMPACT_ATOMS: atom_id res chain seq x y z
N MET A 1 7.41 -13.24 34.44
CA MET A 1 8.65 -13.81 33.89
C MET A 1 9.15 -12.81 32.86
N GLU A 2 10.25 -12.14 33.14
CA GLU A 2 10.90 -11.24 32.17
C GLU A 2 11.41 -12.07 30.98
N PRO A 3 11.30 -11.58 29.74
CA PRO A 3 11.91 -12.24 28.60
C PRO A 3 13.43 -12.16 28.74
N CYS A 4 14.08 -13.31 28.91
CA CYS A 4 15.53 -13.44 28.94
C CYS A 4 16.08 -13.36 27.50
N ASN A 5 16.71 -12.24 27.16
CA ASN A 5 17.52 -12.15 25.95
C ASN A 5 18.84 -12.90 26.19
N VAL A 6 19.05 -14.01 25.49
CA VAL A 6 20.36 -14.69 25.45
C VAL A 6 21.04 -14.31 24.14
N TYR A 7 22.16 -13.59 24.25
CA TYR A 7 23.04 -13.26 23.12
C TYR A 7 24.11 -14.36 22.99
N ASP A 8 24.12 -15.09 21.87
CA ASP A 8 25.18 -16.03 21.52
C ASP A 8 26.12 -15.37 20.50
N ALA A 9 27.30 -14.98 20.98
CA ALA A 9 28.29 -14.24 20.22
C ALA A 9 28.95 -15.08 19.09
N GLU A 10 28.90 -16.41 19.17
CA GLU A 10 29.48 -17.27 18.13
C GLU A 10 28.53 -17.49 16.94
N LYS A 11 27.22 -17.27 17.13
CA LYS A 11 26.20 -17.54 16.10
C LYS A 11 25.49 -16.30 15.57
N GLY A 12 25.59 -15.15 16.23
CA GLY A 12 24.97 -13.90 15.76
C GLY A 12 23.43 -13.90 15.77
N VAL A 13 22.80 -14.67 16.66
CA VAL A 13 21.32 -14.82 16.75
C VAL A 13 20.79 -14.27 18.07
N VAL A 14 19.63 -13.59 18.04
CA VAL A 14 18.82 -13.24 19.22
C VAL A 14 17.57 -14.11 19.24
N TYR A 15 17.33 -14.82 20.34
CA TYR A 15 16.15 -15.67 20.51
C TYR A 15 14.96 -14.87 21.06
N PHE A 16 13.80 -14.98 20.41
CA PHE A 16 12.52 -14.50 20.95
C PHE A 16 11.50 -15.64 21.01
N ALA A 17 10.86 -15.81 22.16
CA ALA A 17 9.67 -16.67 22.27
C ALA A 17 8.69 -16.09 23.30
N PRO A 18 7.62 -15.39 22.88
CA PRO A 18 6.40 -15.30 23.66
C PRO A 18 5.47 -16.43 23.20
N GLY A 19 5.29 -17.45 24.05
CA GLY A 19 4.23 -18.45 23.91
C GLY A 19 4.43 -19.51 22.84
N GLY A 20 5.10 -20.62 23.20
CA GLY A 20 4.86 -21.97 22.67
C GLY A 20 5.04 -22.26 21.16
N GLY A 21 5.33 -21.27 20.31
CA GLY A 21 5.63 -21.47 18.90
C GLY A 21 7.07 -21.91 18.65
N ALA A 22 7.30 -22.66 17.59
CA ALA A 22 8.64 -23.06 17.16
C ALA A 22 9.53 -21.83 16.91
N ALA A 23 10.79 -21.92 17.32
CA ALA A 23 11.77 -20.86 17.16
C ALA A 23 11.96 -20.48 15.68
N ARG A 24 11.88 -19.18 15.36
CA ARG A 24 12.23 -18.65 14.03
C ARG A 24 13.73 -18.35 14.00
N THR A 25 14.44 -18.94 13.05
CA THR A 25 15.85 -18.60 12.77
C THR A 25 15.87 -17.42 11.82
N VAL A 26 16.52 -16.32 12.21
CA VAL A 26 16.84 -15.20 11.31
C VAL A 26 18.32 -15.37 10.92
N PRO A 27 18.66 -15.74 9.67
CA PRO A 27 20.05 -15.88 9.28
C PRO A 27 20.73 -14.52 9.24
N PHE A 28 21.75 -14.31 10.08
CA PHE A 28 22.74 -13.25 9.87
C PHE A 28 23.82 -13.76 8.90
N ALA A 29 24.25 -12.89 7.98
CA ALA A 29 24.97 -13.22 6.77
C ALA A 29 26.36 -13.86 6.97
N THR A 30 26.74 -14.74 6.03
CA THR A 30 28.12 -15.14 5.75
C THR A 30 28.85 -14.11 4.88
N SER A 31 30.18 -14.15 4.92
CA SER A 31 31.10 -13.18 4.34
C SER A 31 31.14 -13.18 2.81
N GLY A 32 30.67 -12.08 2.22
CA GLY A 32 30.87 -11.76 0.80
C GLY A 32 29.77 -10.83 0.29
N GLY A 33 30.03 -9.51 0.29
CA GLY A 33 29.13 -8.50 -0.30
C GLY A 33 28.16 -7.84 0.71
N LEU A 34 28.72 -7.07 1.65
CA LEU A 34 27.99 -6.31 2.67
C LEU A 34 28.41 -4.83 2.62
N ALA A 35 27.69 -4.03 1.86
CA ALA A 35 27.22 -2.75 2.38
C ALA A 35 25.80 -2.99 2.98
N ASP A 36 25.64 -4.09 3.71
CA ASP A 36 25.81 -4.34 5.14
C ASP A 36 24.44 -4.39 5.82
N VAL A 37 23.95 -5.61 6.01
CA VAL A 37 22.64 -5.93 6.59
C VAL A 37 22.53 -5.36 8.02
N ALA A 38 23.65 -5.15 8.70
CA ALA A 38 23.72 -4.48 10.00
C ALA A 38 23.46 -2.96 9.93
N GLU A 39 23.74 -2.33 8.79
CA GLU A 39 23.56 -0.89 8.61
C GLU A 39 22.11 -0.54 8.20
N TYR A 40 21.37 -1.48 7.61
CA TYR A 40 19.99 -1.23 7.17
C TYR A 40 19.06 -0.71 8.28
N PRO A 41 19.03 -1.29 9.50
CA PRO A 41 18.23 -0.71 10.59
C PRO A 41 18.60 0.74 10.90
N TYR A 42 19.89 1.09 10.87
CA TYR A 42 20.35 2.47 11.06
C TYR A 42 19.96 3.36 9.88
N GLN A 43 20.18 2.91 8.65
CA GLN A 43 19.79 3.64 7.44
C GLN A 43 18.27 3.82 7.35
N LEU A 44 17.45 2.90 7.86
CA LEU A 44 16.01 3.04 7.93
C LEU A 44 15.62 4.07 9.02
N GLU A 45 16.22 3.98 10.20
CA GLU A 45 15.93 4.88 11.32
C GLU A 45 16.43 6.31 11.09
N ALA A 46 17.60 6.48 10.49
CA ALA A 46 18.09 7.76 9.97
C ALA A 46 17.38 8.14 8.66
N GLY A 47 16.78 7.15 7.99
CA GLY A 47 16.13 7.24 6.68
C GLY A 47 17.08 7.82 5.63
N LEU A 48 18.26 7.23 5.61
CA LEU A 48 19.28 7.39 4.60
C LEU A 48 19.20 6.26 3.58
N TYR A 49 18.31 5.27 3.78
CA TYR A 49 18.13 4.18 2.85
C TYR A 49 17.50 4.68 1.54
N PRO A 50 18.22 4.64 0.40
CA PRO A 50 17.73 5.21 -0.85
C PRO A 50 16.80 4.25 -1.62
N GLY A 51 16.65 3.01 -1.15
CA GLY A 51 16.07 1.92 -1.93
C GLY A 51 17.08 1.31 -2.89
N ARG A 52 16.90 0.03 -3.23
CA ARG A 52 17.69 -0.66 -4.26
C ARG A 52 16.76 -1.24 -5.32
N ASP A 53 17.26 -1.33 -6.54
CA ASP A 53 16.59 -2.07 -7.61
C ASP A 53 16.67 -3.58 -7.30
N LEU A 54 15.51 -4.23 -7.14
CA LEU A 54 15.42 -5.66 -6.88
C LEU A 54 15.96 -6.50 -8.04
N ALA A 55 15.74 -6.07 -9.29
CA ALA A 55 16.21 -6.79 -10.47
C ALA A 55 17.74 -6.84 -10.49
N ALA A 56 18.40 -5.74 -10.13
CA ALA A 56 19.86 -5.67 -10.05
C ALA A 56 20.42 -6.33 -8.78
N THR A 57 19.75 -6.15 -7.64
CA THR A 57 20.22 -6.66 -6.34
C THR A 57 20.19 -8.19 -6.29
N PHE A 58 19.20 -8.80 -6.94
CA PHE A 58 18.99 -10.24 -6.97
C PHE A 58 19.20 -10.82 -8.37
N ALA A 59 20.06 -10.21 -9.19
CA ALA A 59 20.24 -10.55 -10.60
C ALA A 59 20.51 -12.05 -10.84
N ASP A 60 21.32 -12.69 -9.99
CA ASP A 60 21.61 -14.12 -10.08
C ASP A 60 20.35 -14.97 -9.88
N GLU A 61 19.55 -14.69 -8.84
CA GLU A 61 18.28 -15.39 -8.61
C GLU A 61 17.26 -15.07 -9.71
N VAL A 62 17.15 -13.80 -10.13
CA VAL A 62 16.22 -13.36 -11.17
C VAL A 62 16.52 -14.03 -12.51
N SER A 63 17.80 -14.34 -12.80
CA SER A 63 18.20 -15.04 -14.03
C SER A 63 17.65 -16.47 -14.17
N GLU A 64 17.16 -17.05 -13.07
CA GLU A 64 16.51 -18.37 -13.06
C GLU A 64 15.01 -18.30 -13.42
N TYR A 65 14.47 -17.10 -13.61
CA TYR A 65 13.05 -16.84 -13.92
C TYR A 65 12.91 -16.04 -15.22
N GLY A 66 11.68 -15.95 -15.75
CA GLY A 66 11.42 -15.18 -16.97
C GLY A 66 11.58 -13.67 -16.78
N ASP A 67 11.27 -13.16 -15.58
CA ASP A 67 11.43 -11.76 -15.21
C ASP A 67 11.49 -11.57 -13.68
N VAL A 68 11.84 -10.35 -13.24
CA VAL A 68 11.92 -10.00 -11.80
C VAL A 68 10.58 -10.13 -11.07
N TRP A 69 9.45 -9.97 -11.75
CA TRP A 69 8.12 -10.11 -11.12
C TRP A 69 7.79 -11.58 -10.87
N GLU A 70 8.20 -12.48 -11.77
CA GLU A 70 8.10 -13.93 -11.58
C GLU A 70 8.93 -14.39 -10.37
N TRP A 71 10.17 -13.94 -10.31
CA TRP A 71 11.04 -14.18 -9.16
C TRP A 71 10.41 -13.66 -7.86
N LEU A 72 9.93 -12.42 -7.87
CA LEU A 72 9.30 -11.80 -6.68
C LEU A 72 8.05 -12.57 -6.24
N GLN A 73 7.19 -12.98 -7.20
CA GLN A 73 6.01 -13.77 -6.90
C GLN A 73 6.39 -15.14 -6.32
N SER A 74 7.37 -15.83 -6.92
CA SER A 74 7.84 -17.13 -6.44
C SER A 74 8.33 -17.06 -5.00
N ARG A 75 9.17 -16.06 -4.69
CA ARG A 75 9.65 -15.81 -3.32
C ARG A 75 8.54 -15.44 -2.35
N THR A 76 7.59 -14.62 -2.79
CA THR A 76 6.45 -14.21 -1.97
C THR A 76 5.58 -15.41 -1.62
N LYS A 77 5.22 -16.26 -2.58
CA LYS A 77 4.47 -17.51 -2.34
C LYS A 77 5.18 -18.47 -1.39
N ALA A 78 6.51 -18.49 -1.44
CA ALA A 78 7.34 -19.28 -0.53
C ALA A 78 7.52 -18.64 0.87
N GLY A 79 7.03 -17.41 1.10
CA GLY A 79 7.28 -16.65 2.32
C GLY A 79 8.74 -16.24 2.50
N ASN A 80 9.53 -16.24 1.43
CA ASN A 80 10.97 -15.95 1.46
C ASN A 80 11.27 -14.47 1.15
N PHE A 81 11.24 -13.64 2.18
CA PHE A 81 11.53 -12.20 2.06
C PHE A 81 12.97 -11.82 2.39
N SER A 82 13.86 -12.80 2.54
CA SER A 82 15.25 -12.58 2.97
C SER A 82 15.97 -11.57 2.07
N GLY A 83 16.43 -10.46 2.65
CA GLY A 83 17.16 -9.42 1.93
C GLY A 83 16.31 -8.41 1.16
N ILE A 84 15.00 -8.63 1.00
CA ILE A 84 14.06 -7.63 0.47
C ILE A 84 13.75 -6.61 1.57
N ARG A 85 13.86 -5.32 1.26
CA ARG A 85 13.74 -4.23 2.23
C ARG A 85 12.61 -3.27 1.85
N ILE A 86 12.04 -2.61 2.85
CA ILE A 86 11.07 -1.52 2.62
C ILE A 86 11.79 -0.40 1.88
N GLY A 87 11.18 0.08 0.79
CA GLY A 87 11.77 1.06 -0.12
C GLY A 87 12.63 0.46 -1.23
N ASP A 88 12.92 -0.84 -1.25
CA ASP A 88 13.40 -1.50 -2.47
C ASP A 88 12.37 -1.32 -3.60
N TYR A 89 12.82 -1.38 -4.84
CA TYR A 89 11.97 -1.02 -5.97
C TYR A 89 12.20 -1.89 -7.21
N ILE A 90 11.21 -1.84 -8.10
CA ILE A 90 11.34 -2.30 -9.48
C ILE A 90 10.90 -1.13 -10.36
N ASP A 91 11.75 -0.76 -11.32
CA ASP A 91 11.40 0.19 -12.38
C ASP A 91 10.69 -0.54 -13.52
N ILE A 92 9.57 0.01 -13.97
CA ILE A 92 8.82 -0.49 -15.12
C ILE A 92 8.50 0.68 -16.04
N THR A 93 8.30 0.37 -17.32
CA THR A 93 7.68 1.29 -18.27
C THR A 93 6.23 0.88 -18.42
N LEU A 94 5.30 1.81 -18.14
CA LEU A 94 3.88 1.57 -18.36
C LEU A 94 3.60 1.41 -19.86
N THR A 95 2.43 0.87 -20.22
CA THR A 95 2.07 0.63 -21.63
C THR A 95 1.88 1.90 -22.45
N ASP A 96 1.79 3.07 -21.79
CA ASP A 96 1.79 4.40 -22.39
C ASP A 96 3.19 5.05 -22.41
N GLU A 97 4.25 4.26 -22.23
CA GLU A 97 5.66 4.67 -22.23
C GLU A 97 6.06 5.59 -21.07
N VAL A 98 5.21 5.74 -20.05
CA VAL A 98 5.53 6.52 -18.86
C VAL A 98 6.39 5.69 -17.89
N PRO A 99 7.55 6.20 -17.43
CA PRO A 99 8.34 5.53 -16.39
C PRO A 99 7.58 5.47 -15.07
N PHE A 100 7.59 4.29 -14.44
CA PHE A 100 6.95 4.05 -13.16
C PHE A 100 7.89 3.26 -12.25
N ARG A 101 8.00 3.70 -10.99
CA ARG A 101 8.76 3.00 -9.96
C ARG A 101 7.80 2.41 -8.92
N ALA A 102 7.80 1.09 -8.81
CA ALA A 102 7.04 0.36 -7.80
C ALA A 102 7.94 0.11 -6.58
N LEU A 103 7.60 0.71 -5.43
CA LEU A 103 8.30 0.54 -4.16
C LEU A 103 7.69 -0.59 -3.33
N VAL A 104 8.52 -1.38 -2.66
CA VAL A 104 8.11 -2.27 -1.57
C VAL A 104 7.66 -1.41 -0.39
N ALA A 105 6.35 -1.26 -0.23
CA ALA A 105 5.74 -0.41 0.80
C ALA A 105 5.56 -1.13 2.14
N ALA A 106 5.22 -2.43 2.07
CA ALA A 106 5.01 -3.29 3.21
C ALA A 106 5.19 -4.77 2.79
N ILE A 107 5.58 -5.60 3.74
CA ILE A 107 5.66 -7.06 3.59
C ILE A 107 4.70 -7.66 4.60
N ASP A 108 3.77 -8.50 4.12
CA ASP A 108 2.78 -9.19 4.94
C ASP A 108 1.93 -8.32 5.91
N PRO A 109 1.54 -7.06 5.58
CA PRO A 109 0.75 -6.24 6.49
C PRO A 109 -0.60 -6.86 6.87
N TYR A 110 -1.16 -7.73 6.01
CA TYR A 110 -2.45 -8.38 6.22
C TYR A 110 -2.35 -9.89 6.46
N TYR A 111 -1.15 -10.44 6.66
CA TYR A 111 -0.93 -11.88 6.66
C TYR A 111 -1.72 -12.59 7.76
N GLY A 112 -2.42 -13.66 7.40
CA GLY A 112 -3.26 -14.39 8.34
C GLY A 112 -4.54 -13.67 8.74
N CYS A 113 -4.86 -12.53 8.13
CA CYS A 113 -6.11 -11.79 8.35
C CYS A 113 -7.04 -11.87 7.14
N GLY A 114 -8.34 -11.76 7.37
CA GLY A 114 -9.39 -11.86 6.35
C GLY A 114 -10.69 -12.39 6.94
N ASP A 115 -11.75 -12.47 6.14
CA ASP A 115 -12.96 -13.23 6.46
C ASP A 115 -12.83 -14.72 6.09
N ASP A 116 -13.82 -15.49 6.50
CA ASP A 116 -13.88 -16.93 6.29
C ASP A 116 -13.67 -17.29 4.81
N GLY A 117 -12.71 -18.18 4.55
CA GLY A 117 -12.33 -18.60 3.20
C GLY A 117 -11.41 -17.64 2.44
N HIS A 118 -11.09 -16.47 2.99
CA HIS A 118 -10.25 -15.46 2.33
C HIS A 118 -9.11 -14.92 3.21
N VAL A 119 -8.62 -15.75 4.14
CA VAL A 119 -7.42 -15.47 4.93
C VAL A 119 -6.24 -15.19 4.00
N ARG A 120 -5.57 -14.06 4.20
CA ARG A 120 -4.48 -13.64 3.33
C ARG A 120 -3.23 -14.48 3.54
N GLY A 121 -2.72 -15.05 2.44
CA GLY A 121 -1.39 -15.65 2.37
C GLY A 121 -0.28 -14.61 2.35
N HIS A 122 0.93 -15.07 2.06
CA HIS A 122 2.09 -14.19 1.93
C HIS A 122 1.92 -13.20 0.77
N HIS A 123 2.26 -11.94 0.99
CA HIS A 123 2.15 -10.88 0.00
C HIS A 123 3.13 -9.73 0.26
N ILE A 124 3.42 -8.98 -0.80
CA ILE A 124 4.12 -7.70 -0.74
C ILE A 124 3.20 -6.61 -1.26
N VAL A 125 3.09 -5.51 -0.53
CA VAL A 125 2.45 -4.29 -1.03
C VAL A 125 3.48 -3.53 -1.86
N MET A 126 3.19 -3.39 -3.14
CA MET A 126 3.90 -2.50 -4.05
C MET A 126 3.14 -1.18 -4.15
N MET A 127 3.85 -0.06 -4.20
CA MET A 127 3.26 1.27 -4.25
C MET A 127 3.98 2.16 -5.27
N ALA A 128 3.22 3.03 -5.94
CA ALA A 128 3.79 4.10 -6.75
C ALA A 128 4.75 4.99 -5.93
N SER A 129 5.96 5.21 -6.42
CA SER A 129 6.94 6.04 -5.73
C SER A 129 6.40 7.45 -5.46
N ALA A 130 5.78 8.09 -6.43
CA ALA A 130 5.14 9.39 -6.27
C ALA A 130 3.66 9.35 -6.73
N PRO A 131 2.85 10.36 -6.37
CA PRO A 131 1.52 10.52 -6.95
C PRO A 131 1.57 10.56 -8.48
N VAL A 132 0.76 9.73 -9.12
CA VAL A 132 0.80 9.46 -10.56
C VAL A 132 0.02 10.52 -11.33
N THR A 133 0.58 10.99 -12.45
CA THR A 133 -0.12 11.89 -13.37
C THR A 133 -1.23 11.14 -14.09
N VAL A 134 -2.44 11.69 -14.09
CA VAL A 134 -3.62 11.09 -14.72
C VAL A 134 -3.79 11.62 -16.14
N THR A 135 -4.06 10.74 -17.10
CA THR A 135 -4.32 11.08 -18.50
C THR A 135 -5.71 10.59 -18.94
N GLY A 136 -6.16 11.01 -20.12
CA GLY A 136 -7.45 10.60 -20.67
C GLY A 136 -8.66 11.29 -20.05
N SER A 137 -9.84 10.66 -20.12
CA SER A 137 -11.13 11.26 -19.74
C SER A 137 -11.30 11.52 -18.24
N TYR A 138 -10.51 10.86 -17.39
CA TYR A 138 -10.50 11.08 -15.95
C TYR A 138 -9.60 12.25 -15.52
N ALA A 139 -8.71 12.70 -16.42
CA ALA A 139 -7.75 13.74 -16.13
C ALA A 139 -8.46 15.11 -16.03
N VAL A 140 -8.15 15.82 -14.97
CA VAL A 140 -8.54 17.21 -14.75
C VAL A 140 -7.30 18.03 -14.44
N ASN A 141 -7.36 19.33 -14.74
CA ASN A 141 -6.35 20.30 -14.32
C ASN A 141 -4.89 19.86 -14.55
N GLY A 142 -4.57 19.43 -15.77
CA GLY A 142 -3.20 19.11 -16.15
C GLY A 142 -2.60 17.88 -15.46
N GLY A 143 -3.42 16.89 -15.10
CA GLY A 143 -2.95 15.56 -14.68
C GLY A 143 -3.41 15.10 -13.30
N HIS A 144 -4.47 15.69 -12.78
CA HIS A 144 -5.12 15.36 -11.52
C HIS A 144 -6.40 14.53 -11.77
N ILE A 145 -7.02 14.06 -10.71
CA ILE A 145 -8.30 13.34 -10.75
C ILE A 145 -9.19 13.81 -9.60
N LYS A 146 -10.50 13.81 -9.83
CA LYS A 146 -11.50 13.97 -8.77
C LYS A 146 -11.77 12.62 -8.12
N TRP A 147 -11.91 12.58 -6.80
CA TRP A 147 -12.32 11.35 -6.13
C TRP A 147 -13.70 10.88 -6.62
N ASN A 148 -14.61 11.84 -6.86
CA ASN A 148 -15.87 11.63 -7.57
C ASN A 148 -16.25 12.86 -8.43
N SER A 149 -17.08 12.67 -9.44
CA SER A 149 -17.50 13.73 -10.37
C SER A 149 -18.29 14.86 -9.68
N THR A 150 -18.95 14.56 -8.56
CA THR A 150 -19.69 15.51 -7.71
C THR A 150 -19.20 15.43 -6.27
N ALA A 151 -19.53 16.43 -5.46
CA ALA A 151 -19.15 16.53 -4.06
C ALA A 151 -19.93 15.54 -3.17
N THR A 152 -19.75 14.23 -3.40
CA THR A 152 -20.37 13.14 -2.65
C THR A 152 -19.33 12.10 -2.27
N ASN A 153 -19.37 11.67 -1.02
CA ASN A 153 -18.59 10.57 -0.46
C ASN A 153 -19.49 9.38 -0.06
N GLN A 154 -20.62 9.24 -0.76
CA GLN A 154 -21.59 8.17 -0.53
C GLN A 154 -21.33 6.99 -1.44
N GLY A 155 -21.65 5.80 -0.95
CA GLY A 155 -22.00 4.68 -1.82
C GLY A 155 -23.33 4.93 -2.55
N THR A 156 -23.80 3.88 -3.20
CA THR A 156 -25.06 3.81 -3.95
C THR A 156 -25.92 2.66 -3.40
N ALA A 157 -27.14 2.52 -3.93
CA ALA A 157 -28.01 1.40 -3.59
C ALA A 157 -27.39 0.03 -3.91
N ALA A 158 -26.62 -0.04 -5.01
CA ALA A 158 -26.00 -1.27 -5.49
C ALA A 158 -24.64 -1.53 -4.84
N GLU A 159 -23.85 -0.47 -4.62
CA GLU A 159 -22.52 -0.55 -4.04
C GLU A 159 -22.44 0.42 -2.87
N LYS A 160 -22.51 -0.09 -1.63
CA LYS A 160 -22.63 0.73 -0.41
C LYS A 160 -21.30 1.30 0.08
N HIS A 161 -20.18 0.80 -0.43
CA HIS A 161 -18.85 1.26 -0.05
C HIS A 161 -18.51 2.51 -0.88
N PRO A 162 -18.32 3.68 -0.25
CA PRO A 162 -18.04 4.92 -0.97
C PRO A 162 -16.90 4.81 -1.97
N TYR A 163 -15.80 4.18 -1.53
CA TYR A 163 -14.62 4.05 -2.35
C TYR A 163 -14.84 3.17 -3.57
N LEU A 164 -15.51 2.02 -3.44
CA LEU A 164 -15.81 1.15 -4.58
C LEU A 164 -16.76 1.83 -5.58
N ALA A 165 -17.65 2.71 -5.10
CA ALA A 165 -18.53 3.52 -5.94
C ALA A 165 -17.83 4.75 -6.57
N SER A 166 -16.60 5.08 -6.16
CA SER A 166 -15.91 6.32 -6.51
C SER A 166 -15.39 6.35 -7.95
N GLN A 167 -15.14 7.56 -8.46
CA GLN A 167 -14.49 7.74 -9.75
C GLN A 167 -13.01 7.35 -9.70
N LEU A 168 -12.35 7.62 -8.57
CA LEU A 168 -10.96 7.23 -8.33
C LEU A 168 -10.78 5.72 -8.48
N HIS A 169 -11.61 4.92 -7.81
CA HIS A 169 -11.50 3.46 -7.86
C HIS A 169 -11.77 2.88 -9.26
N LYS A 170 -12.72 3.47 -10.00
CA LYS A 170 -12.94 3.12 -11.41
C LYS A 170 -11.71 3.40 -12.26
N TRP A 171 -11.07 4.57 -12.10
CA TRP A 171 -9.83 4.87 -12.81
C TRP A 171 -8.72 3.87 -12.44
N GLU A 172 -8.57 3.51 -11.17
CA GLU A 172 -7.53 2.57 -10.72
C GLU A 172 -7.70 1.19 -11.36
N THR A 173 -8.94 0.69 -11.43
CA THR A 173 -9.23 -0.68 -11.89
C THR A 173 -9.45 -0.80 -13.39
N GLU A 174 -10.01 0.22 -14.04
CA GLU A 174 -10.31 0.18 -15.48
C GLU A 174 -9.23 0.84 -16.35
N VAL A 175 -8.44 1.76 -15.79
CA VAL A 175 -7.42 2.50 -16.54
C VAL A 175 -6.01 2.15 -16.05
N PHE A 176 -5.68 2.48 -14.80
CA PHE A 176 -4.30 2.34 -14.31
C PHE A 176 -3.84 0.87 -14.29
N TYR A 177 -4.70 -0.06 -13.86
CA TYR A 177 -4.40 -1.49 -13.93
C TYR A 177 -3.99 -1.92 -15.35
N ASN A 178 -4.67 -1.43 -16.38
CA ASN A 178 -4.37 -1.75 -17.79
C ASN A 178 -3.10 -1.06 -18.32
N LEU A 179 -2.60 -0.03 -17.62
CA LEU A 179 -1.31 0.60 -17.91
C LEU A 179 -0.12 -0.20 -17.38
N LEU A 180 -0.32 -1.03 -16.35
CA LEU A 180 0.75 -1.90 -15.83
C LEU A 180 1.12 -2.95 -16.89
N PRO A 181 2.41 -3.29 -17.10
CA PRO A 181 2.80 -4.35 -18.02
C PRO A 181 2.13 -5.69 -17.70
N GLN A 182 1.92 -6.52 -18.73
CA GLN A 182 1.29 -7.83 -18.59
C GLN A 182 1.99 -8.69 -17.51
N ALA A 183 3.33 -8.69 -17.50
CA ALA A 183 4.14 -9.39 -16.51
C ALA A 183 3.82 -8.98 -15.05
N VAL A 184 3.40 -7.75 -14.81
CA VAL A 184 2.95 -7.32 -13.48
C VAL A 184 1.53 -7.79 -13.22
N ARG A 185 0.61 -7.55 -14.17
CA ARG A 185 -0.82 -7.90 -14.04
C ARG A 185 -1.05 -9.39 -13.75
N ASP A 186 -0.28 -10.27 -14.39
CA ASP A 186 -0.37 -11.73 -14.18
C ASP A 186 -0.05 -12.17 -12.74
N ARG A 187 0.53 -11.28 -11.94
CA ARG A 187 1.08 -11.55 -10.61
C ARG A 187 0.46 -10.69 -9.52
N ILE A 188 -0.50 -9.82 -9.88
CA ILE A 188 -1.25 -9.03 -8.92
C ILE A 188 -2.40 -9.85 -8.33
N MET A 189 -2.56 -9.76 -7.02
CA MET A 189 -3.69 -10.34 -6.31
C MET A 189 -4.83 -9.34 -6.15
N VAL A 190 -6.07 -9.84 -6.14
CA VAL A 190 -7.21 -9.07 -5.61
C VAL A 190 -7.02 -8.87 -4.10
N HIS A 191 -7.07 -7.64 -3.65
CA HIS A 191 -7.08 -7.30 -2.23
C HIS A 191 -8.50 -7.34 -1.71
N ARG A 192 -8.80 -8.26 -0.80
CA ARG A 192 -10.06 -8.27 -0.04
C ARG A 192 -9.86 -7.53 1.26
N ALA A 193 -10.79 -6.65 1.64
CA ALA A 193 -10.66 -5.77 2.80
C ALA A 193 -12.01 -5.53 3.49
N LEU A 194 -11.96 -5.15 4.77
CA LEU A 194 -13.12 -4.70 5.53
C LEU A 194 -13.34 -3.21 5.28
N LEU A 195 -14.38 -2.85 4.52
CA LEU A 195 -14.61 -1.50 4.02
C LEU A 195 -15.78 -0.82 4.71
N GLU A 196 -15.70 0.50 4.86
CA GLU A 196 -16.79 1.29 5.42
C GLU A 196 -17.98 1.35 4.45
N GLU A 197 -19.19 1.19 5.00
CA GLU A 197 -20.44 1.39 4.29
C GLU A 197 -21.03 2.74 4.64
N ARG A 198 -21.41 3.50 3.61
CA ARG A 198 -22.05 4.80 3.77
C ARG A 198 -23.03 5.06 2.64
N TYR A 199 -24.26 4.61 2.83
CA TYR A 199 -25.36 4.85 1.91
C TYR A 199 -26.70 4.96 2.64
N SER A 200 -27.57 5.86 2.18
CA SER A 200 -28.95 5.99 2.62
C SER A 200 -29.81 6.50 1.47
N SER A 201 -31.01 5.95 1.33
CA SER A 201 -32.01 6.44 0.36
C SER A 201 -32.62 7.78 0.76
N SER A 202 -32.41 8.22 2.00
CA SER A 202 -33.00 9.45 2.57
C SER A 202 -32.06 10.67 2.51
N GLY A 203 -30.92 10.56 1.83
CA GLY A 203 -29.95 11.64 1.66
C GLY A 203 -28.52 11.27 2.07
N GLY A 204 -27.60 12.22 1.90
CA GLY A 204 -26.19 12.07 2.25
C GLY A 204 -25.98 11.89 3.75
N LEU A 205 -25.24 10.85 4.13
CA LEU A 205 -24.80 10.59 5.50
C LEU A 205 -23.49 11.35 5.75
N THR A 206 -23.32 11.82 6.99
CA THR A 206 -22.07 12.47 7.41
C THR A 206 -21.10 11.50 8.09
N GLU A 207 -21.60 10.34 8.50
CA GLU A 207 -20.82 9.27 9.10
C GLU A 207 -21.11 7.95 8.40
N SER A 208 -20.08 7.11 8.31
CA SER A 208 -20.23 5.70 7.99
C SER A 208 -20.91 4.99 9.17
N GLY A 209 -21.80 4.04 8.89
CA GLY A 209 -22.64 3.41 9.93
C GLY A 209 -22.48 1.90 10.03
N ARG A 210 -21.76 1.30 9.09
CA ARG A 210 -21.52 -0.14 8.94
C ARG A 210 -20.18 -0.36 8.25
N TRP A 211 -19.80 -1.62 8.17
CA TRP A 211 -18.71 -2.11 7.33
C TRP A 211 -19.07 -3.50 6.82
N SER A 212 -18.48 -3.91 5.70
CA SER A 212 -18.52 -5.30 5.27
C SER A 212 -17.28 -5.66 4.46
N TRP A 213 -17.03 -6.96 4.36
CA TRP A 213 -15.92 -7.49 3.58
C TRP A 213 -16.25 -7.41 2.09
N ALA A 214 -15.37 -6.76 1.35
CA ALA A 214 -15.48 -6.61 -0.10
C ALA A 214 -14.13 -6.70 -0.77
N ASP A 215 -14.14 -7.00 -2.05
CA ASP A 215 -12.94 -6.97 -2.86
C ASP A 215 -12.62 -5.52 -3.21
N LEU A 216 -11.51 -5.02 -2.67
CA LEU A 216 -10.97 -3.70 -2.94
C LEU A 216 -10.40 -3.57 -4.36
N GLY A 217 -10.22 -4.69 -5.06
CA GLY A 217 -9.66 -4.74 -6.41
C GLY A 217 -8.18 -5.11 -6.45
N THR A 218 -7.60 -5.09 -7.67
CA THR A 218 -6.19 -5.37 -7.93
C THR A 218 -5.27 -4.16 -7.68
N VAL A 219 -5.83 -2.96 -7.78
CA VAL A 219 -5.16 -1.68 -7.52
C VAL A 219 -6.04 -0.85 -6.59
N TRP A 220 -5.42 -0.19 -5.60
CA TRP A 220 -6.16 0.69 -4.68
C TRP A 220 -5.35 1.90 -4.21
N SER A 221 -6.03 2.93 -3.74
CA SER A 221 -5.49 4.05 -2.98
C SER A 221 -5.51 3.71 -1.50
N PRO A 222 -4.44 4.01 -0.75
CA PRO A 222 -4.34 3.56 0.62
C PRO A 222 -5.31 4.29 1.56
N SER A 223 -5.53 3.71 2.74
CA SER A 223 -6.35 4.32 3.80
C SER A 223 -5.54 5.26 4.69
N GLU A 224 -6.23 6.03 5.56
CA GLU A 224 -5.55 6.79 6.62
C GLU A 224 -4.78 5.88 7.58
N MET A 225 -5.27 4.67 7.84
CA MET A 225 -4.58 3.72 8.71
C MET A 225 -3.29 3.23 8.05
N GLU A 226 -3.32 2.93 6.75
CA GLU A 226 -2.15 2.51 5.98
C GLU A 226 -1.08 3.62 5.90
N VAL A 227 -1.48 4.89 5.87
CA VAL A 227 -0.56 6.03 5.75
C VAL A 227 -0.09 6.59 7.10
N TYR A 228 -1.03 6.84 8.01
CA TYR A 228 -0.80 7.56 9.26
C TYR A 228 -0.71 6.63 10.48
N GLY A 229 -1.17 5.38 10.36
CA GLY A 229 -1.30 4.46 11.49
C GLY A 229 -2.48 4.78 12.41
N CYS A 230 -3.38 5.68 11.98
CA CYS A 230 -4.61 6.00 12.69
C CYS A 230 -5.64 6.66 11.76
N THR A 231 -6.90 6.65 12.15
CA THR A 231 -7.95 7.47 11.53
C THR A 231 -7.85 8.90 12.05
N VAL A 232 -7.52 9.85 11.16
CA VAL A 232 -7.44 11.28 11.51
C VAL A 232 -8.76 11.97 11.21
N TRP A 233 -9.26 11.82 9.99
CA TRP A 233 -10.46 12.50 9.50
C TRP A 233 -11.62 11.57 9.12
N GLY A 234 -11.37 10.28 8.92
CA GLY A 234 -12.40 9.29 8.65
C GLY A 234 -13.38 9.09 9.80
N THR A 235 -14.47 8.36 9.54
CA THR A 235 -15.40 7.97 10.58
C THR A 235 -14.73 6.96 11.53
N LYS A 236 -14.51 7.39 12.78
CA LYS A 236 -13.91 6.58 13.84
C LYS A 236 -14.72 5.29 14.05
N GLY A 237 -14.02 4.16 14.09
CA GLY A 237 -14.62 2.83 14.28
C GLY A 237 -15.06 2.14 12.99
N TRP A 238 -15.15 2.84 11.86
CA TRP A 238 -15.54 2.25 10.57
C TRP A 238 -14.45 2.38 9.51
N SER A 239 -13.78 3.54 9.43
CA SER A 239 -12.79 3.84 8.39
C SER A 239 -11.42 3.18 8.58
N VAL A 240 -11.17 2.52 9.72
CA VAL A 240 -9.93 1.72 9.95
C VAL A 240 -9.99 0.39 9.18
N GLY A 241 -11.17 -0.22 9.11
CA GLY A 241 -11.31 -1.58 8.61
C GLY A 241 -10.44 -2.56 9.42
N TYR A 242 -9.62 -3.32 8.69
CA TYR A 242 -8.63 -4.24 9.25
C TYR A 242 -7.18 -3.82 8.92
N ASP A 243 -7.02 -2.58 8.48
CA ASP A 243 -5.78 -2.09 7.94
C ASP A 243 -4.71 -1.88 9.03
N CYS A 244 -3.44 -1.85 8.62
CA CYS A 244 -2.32 -1.47 9.47
C CYS A 244 -1.38 -0.50 8.74
N GLN A 245 -0.58 0.24 9.50
CA GLN A 245 0.32 1.22 8.92
C GLN A 245 1.39 0.56 8.04
N PHE A 246 1.57 1.08 6.83
CA PHE A 246 2.70 0.67 5.99
C PHE A 246 4.00 1.28 6.52
N PRO A 247 5.05 0.47 6.72
CA PRO A 247 6.32 0.93 7.25
C PRO A 247 7.01 1.97 6.36
N ILE A 248 6.69 2.02 5.05
CA ILE A 248 7.22 3.06 4.15
C ILE A 248 6.79 4.48 4.56
N PHE A 249 5.70 4.64 5.32
CA PHE A 249 5.22 5.94 5.78
C PHE A 249 5.64 6.28 7.21
N LYS A 250 6.67 5.61 7.73
CA LYS A 250 7.19 5.87 9.08
C LYS A 250 7.56 7.34 9.29
N LYS A 251 8.02 8.05 8.24
CA LYS A 251 8.37 9.48 8.32
C LYS A 251 7.48 10.33 7.43
N THR A 252 7.20 11.54 7.90
CA THR A 252 6.38 12.53 7.18
C THR A 252 6.87 12.82 5.76
N ARG A 253 8.20 12.83 5.52
CA ARG A 253 8.75 13.09 4.19
C ARG A 253 8.38 12.01 3.15
N ASP A 254 8.15 10.78 3.60
CA ASP A 254 7.87 9.64 2.73
C ASP A 254 6.45 9.72 2.12
N ARG A 255 5.60 10.56 2.72
CA ARG A 255 4.26 10.92 2.22
C ARG A 255 4.28 11.94 1.08
N ILE A 256 5.37 12.72 0.97
CA ILE A 256 5.56 13.77 -0.06
C ILE A 256 6.28 13.18 -1.27
N ASN A 257 7.28 12.32 -1.03
CA ASN A 257 8.11 11.62 -2.01
C ASN A 257 8.39 12.38 -3.33
N GLY A 258 9.11 13.49 -3.22
CA GLY A 258 9.73 14.19 -4.36
C GLY A 258 8.92 15.32 -5.00
N SER A 259 7.60 15.37 -4.81
CA SER A 259 6.76 16.49 -5.31
C SER A 259 5.70 16.89 -4.29
N ARG A 260 5.45 18.20 -4.14
CA ARG A 260 4.43 18.72 -3.21
C ARG A 260 3.04 18.64 -3.83
N VAL A 261 2.61 17.44 -4.19
CA VAL A 261 1.30 17.17 -4.78
C VAL A 261 0.43 16.48 -3.75
N SER A 262 -0.76 17.03 -3.51
CA SER A 262 -1.76 16.39 -2.67
C SER A 262 -2.30 15.13 -3.36
N TRP A 263 -2.63 14.10 -2.59
CA TRP A 263 -3.10 12.84 -3.17
C TRP A 263 -4.20 12.18 -2.35
N TRP A 264 -5.09 11.47 -3.05
CA TRP A 264 -6.30 10.90 -2.49
C TRP A 264 -6.04 9.68 -1.61
N LEU A 265 -6.85 9.53 -0.56
CA LEU A 265 -7.00 8.28 0.19
C LEU A 265 -8.37 7.67 -0.12
N ARG A 266 -8.54 6.37 0.17
CA ARG A 266 -9.83 5.70 -0.02
C ARG A 266 -10.92 6.06 1.01
N VAL A 267 -10.58 6.81 2.04
CA VAL A 267 -11.44 7.00 3.23
C VAL A 267 -12.40 8.18 3.08
N ALA A 268 -13.69 7.94 3.32
CA ALA A 268 -14.68 9.00 3.42
C ALA A 268 -14.54 9.75 4.77
N ARG A 269 -14.55 11.09 4.73
CA ARG A 269 -14.43 11.90 5.93
C ARG A 269 -15.64 11.74 6.85
N GLY A 270 -15.42 11.60 8.16
CA GLY A 270 -16.46 11.76 9.17
C GLY A 270 -16.93 13.22 9.31
N GLY A 271 -18.17 13.43 9.72
CA GLY A 271 -18.80 14.73 9.87
C GLY A 271 -19.12 15.46 8.56
N SER A 272 -19.04 14.79 7.40
CA SER A 272 -19.31 15.40 6.09
C SER A 272 -19.79 14.38 5.07
N SER A 273 -20.78 14.75 4.26
CA SER A 273 -21.29 13.95 3.14
C SER A 273 -20.61 14.25 1.79
N SER A 274 -19.63 15.15 1.78
CA SER A 274 -19.09 15.73 0.53
C SER A 274 -17.57 15.78 0.42
N THR A 275 -16.84 15.42 1.48
CA THR A 275 -15.38 15.54 1.54
C THR A 275 -14.72 14.19 1.83
N VAL A 276 -13.51 13.99 1.34
CA VAL A 276 -12.77 12.73 1.39
C VAL A 276 -11.39 13.00 1.99
N CYS A 277 -10.83 12.01 2.68
CA CYS A 277 -9.49 12.11 3.25
C CYS A 277 -8.41 12.14 2.16
N SER A 278 -7.35 12.89 2.42
CA SER A 278 -6.23 13.06 1.52
C SER A 278 -4.93 13.22 2.29
N VAL A 279 -3.82 13.12 1.57
CA VAL A 279 -2.51 13.59 2.03
C VAL A 279 -2.25 14.94 1.38
N TYR A 280 -2.03 15.97 2.19
CA TYR A 280 -1.69 17.28 1.66
C TYR A 280 -0.26 17.29 1.10
N GLY A 281 0.05 18.18 0.16
CA GLY A 281 1.40 18.34 -0.42
C GLY A 281 2.53 18.65 0.58
N TYR A 282 2.23 18.89 1.86
CA TYR A 282 3.20 19.01 2.96
C TYR A 282 3.28 17.75 3.86
N GLY A 283 2.60 16.66 3.50
CA GLY A 283 2.69 15.35 4.16
C GLY A 283 1.80 15.13 5.38
N TYR A 284 0.89 16.07 5.70
CA TYR A 284 -0.08 15.93 6.79
C TYR A 284 -1.45 15.48 6.28
N ALA A 285 -2.28 14.94 7.18
CA ALA A 285 -3.63 14.48 6.89
C ALA A 285 -4.57 15.66 6.60
N SER A 286 -5.20 15.63 5.44
CA SER A 286 -6.13 16.66 4.99
C SER A 286 -7.45 16.05 4.53
N ILE A 287 -8.37 16.93 4.20
CA ILE A 287 -9.66 16.63 3.62
C ILE A 287 -9.89 17.59 2.47
N ASP A 288 -10.50 17.09 1.40
CA ASP A 288 -10.83 17.89 0.24
C ASP A 288 -12.24 17.51 -0.24
N SER A 289 -12.89 18.39 -1.00
CA SER A 289 -14.18 18.05 -1.61
C SER A 289 -13.99 16.81 -2.50
N ALA A 290 -14.93 15.86 -2.51
CA ALA A 290 -14.84 14.70 -3.40
C ALA A 290 -14.66 15.09 -4.88
N SER A 291 -15.13 16.29 -5.26
CA SER A 291 -15.00 16.84 -6.61
C SER A 291 -13.82 17.80 -6.82
N ASP A 292 -12.90 17.91 -5.85
CA ASP A 292 -11.67 18.72 -6.00
C ASP A 292 -10.78 18.16 -7.11
N ASP A 293 -10.13 19.04 -7.87
CA ASP A 293 -9.36 18.74 -9.07
C ASP A 293 -7.85 19.05 -8.94
N TRP A 294 -7.35 19.23 -7.72
CA TRP A 294 -5.92 19.45 -7.44
C TRP A 294 -5.22 18.27 -6.75
N LEU A 295 -5.78 17.06 -6.85
CA LEU A 295 -5.25 15.85 -6.21
C LEU A 295 -4.93 14.75 -7.21
N ARG A 296 -3.89 13.98 -6.92
CA ARG A 296 -3.46 12.82 -7.73
C ARG A 296 -3.69 11.49 -7.01
N PRO A 297 -3.79 10.38 -7.73
CA PRO A 297 -3.76 9.05 -7.13
C PRO A 297 -2.33 8.64 -6.77
N ARG A 298 -2.17 7.80 -5.74
CA ARG A 298 -0.89 7.12 -5.44
C ARG A 298 -1.17 5.62 -5.23
N PRO A 299 -1.33 4.86 -6.32
CA PRO A 299 -1.88 3.51 -6.27
C PRO A 299 -0.92 2.50 -5.65
N CYS A 300 -1.51 1.50 -5.02
CA CYS A 300 -0.91 0.29 -4.46
C CYS A 300 -1.41 -0.94 -5.23
N PHE A 301 -0.64 -2.02 -5.21
CA PHE A 301 -1.06 -3.36 -5.65
C PHE A 301 -0.35 -4.44 -4.82
N LEU A 302 -0.95 -5.63 -4.75
CA LEU A 302 -0.39 -6.78 -4.03
C LEU A 302 0.30 -7.75 -4.98
N ILE A 303 1.51 -8.18 -4.65
CA ILE A 303 2.15 -9.35 -5.27
C ILE A 303 2.04 -10.52 -4.30
N GLY A 304 1.69 -11.71 -4.81
CA GLY A 304 1.69 -12.98 -4.07
C GLY A 304 1.20 -14.17 -4.88
#